data_AF-A0A0F9AIW9-F1
#
_entry.id   AF-A0A0F9AIW9-F1
#
_cell.length_a   1.000
_cell.length_b   1.000
_cell.length_c   1.000
_cell.angle_alpha   90.00
_cell.angle_beta   90.00
_cell.angle_gamma   90.00
#
_symmetry.space_group_name_H-M   'P 1'
#
loop_
_entity.id
_entity.type
_entity.pdbx_description
1 polymer ?
#
loop_
_entity_poly.entity_id
_entity_poly.type
_entity_poly.pdbx_seq_one_letter_code
_entity_poly.pdbx_strand_id
1 'polypeptide(L)'
;VIPLMVEDPQTRLHPEIEMPDVLRPEEKVSVKISERDGKECSYTIAMVDEGLLDLTRFSTPSPWDHFYAREALGVRTWDVYDAVLGAYGGKIEQIFAIGGGFDEDEAGEDSKSRAMRFKPMVRFIGPFTLGKGQSHSHSIEMPNYVGSVRTMVIAGDQFAYGKVEKATPVKKPLMVLATLPRVLGPGEEVSLPVTVFAMEENIRNVTVEVKTNELLEITGGDKKRMSFETTGDKLETFNITVGNRIGIGKVEVIANSGTETASYDIEIEVRNPNPPVADFIDEVVEPGQSLEKSYTFPGMPGTNSSTLEVSNIPPIDFGRRLKYLLGYPHGCVEQTTSAAFPQLFIADVTDLDDALKAKTETNIKAAIKRLQTFLLPSGGLSYWPGSSETNLWATSYAGHFLLEAENRGFAIPANFKNQWTRFQSKESRRWRKNADQFRQDDLIQAYRLYTLALAGKPELGAMNRLREMDVSVQSR
;
A
#
# COMPACT_ATOMS: atom_id res chain seq x y z
N VAL A 1 15.43 46.87 -8.57
CA VAL A 1 16.39 45.95 -9.23
C VAL A 1 15.72 45.36 -10.45
N ILE A 2 16.34 45.48 -11.63
CA ILE A 2 15.85 44.88 -12.88
C ILE A 2 16.82 43.75 -13.26
N PRO A 3 16.34 42.53 -13.57
CA PRO A 3 17.22 41.45 -14.02
C PRO A 3 17.76 41.75 -15.43
N LEU A 4 19.04 41.46 -15.65
CA LEU A 4 19.61 41.40 -16.99
C LEU A 4 19.48 39.98 -17.51
N MET A 5 18.60 39.76 -18.50
CA MET A 5 18.42 38.45 -19.11
C MET A 5 19.48 38.24 -20.18
N VAL A 6 20.24 37.15 -20.07
CA VAL A 6 21.22 36.71 -21.07
C VAL A 6 20.77 35.34 -21.56
N GLU A 7 20.53 35.22 -22.87
CA GLU A 7 20.09 33.97 -23.48
C GLU A 7 20.93 33.68 -24.73
N ASP A 8 21.47 32.47 -24.81
CA ASP A 8 22.11 31.94 -26.01
C ASP A 8 21.15 30.97 -26.71
N PRO A 9 20.67 31.28 -27.93
CA PRO A 9 19.78 30.40 -28.70
C PRO A 9 20.34 28.99 -28.94
N GLN A 10 21.67 28.81 -28.91
CA GLN A 10 22.29 27.50 -29.12
C GLN A 10 22.00 26.52 -27.98
N THR A 11 21.66 27.03 -26.80
CA THR A 11 21.32 26.25 -25.60
C THR A 11 19.92 25.63 -25.66
N ARG A 12 19.11 25.92 -26.70
CA ARG A 12 17.80 25.29 -26.90
C ARG A 12 17.88 24.12 -27.87
N LEU A 13 17.27 23.01 -27.48
CA LEU A 13 16.92 21.88 -28.35
C LEU A 13 15.41 21.88 -28.59
N HIS A 14 15.00 21.45 -29.77
CA HIS A 14 13.61 21.37 -30.21
C HIS A 14 13.28 19.92 -30.60
N PRO A 15 13.19 19.00 -29.60
CA PRO A 15 12.73 17.64 -29.88
C PRO A 15 11.30 17.66 -30.43
N GLU A 16 10.99 16.72 -31.32
CA GLU A 16 9.66 16.55 -31.93
C GLU A 16 9.18 15.11 -31.75
N ILE A 17 7.86 14.96 -31.56
CA ILE A 17 7.19 13.67 -31.41
C ILE A 17 6.30 13.43 -32.62
N GLU A 18 6.59 12.38 -33.38
CA GLU A 18 5.73 11.86 -34.44
C GLU A 18 5.11 10.54 -33.96
N MET A 19 3.80 10.54 -33.76
CA MET A 19 3.00 9.39 -33.33
C MET A 19 1.54 9.59 -33.75
N PRO A 20 0.72 8.51 -33.86
CA PRO A 20 -0.69 8.63 -34.20
C PRO A 20 -1.46 9.59 -33.26
N ASP A 21 -2.47 10.28 -33.78
CA ASP A 21 -3.29 11.21 -32.99
C ASP A 21 -4.34 10.52 -32.12
N VAL A 22 -4.55 9.22 -32.33
CA VAL A 22 -5.39 8.36 -31.50
C VAL A 22 -4.66 7.05 -31.30
N LEU A 23 -4.54 6.61 -30.05
CA LEU A 23 -3.93 5.33 -29.69
C LEU A 23 -5.00 4.31 -29.34
N ARG A 24 -4.65 3.04 -29.49
CA ARG A 24 -5.49 1.92 -29.10
C ARG A 24 -4.88 1.21 -27.88
N PRO A 25 -5.70 0.84 -26.88
CA PRO A 25 -5.28 -0.03 -25.78
C PRO A 25 -4.84 -1.39 -26.33
N GLU A 26 -3.90 -2.05 -25.64
CA GLU A 26 -3.41 -3.40 -25.97
C GLU A 26 -2.68 -3.50 -27.32
N GLU A 27 -2.34 -2.37 -27.94
CA GLU A 27 -1.52 -2.29 -29.14
C GLU A 27 -0.13 -1.71 -28.85
N LYS A 28 0.80 -1.95 -29.78
CA LYS A 28 2.13 -1.34 -29.76
C LYS A 28 2.08 0.03 -30.41
N VAL A 29 2.38 1.07 -29.64
CA VAL A 29 2.45 2.44 -30.12
C VAL A 29 3.86 2.72 -30.64
N SER A 30 3.95 3.17 -31.90
CA SER A 30 5.21 3.66 -32.46
C SER A 30 5.35 5.16 -32.18
N VAL A 31 6.40 5.52 -31.43
CA VAL A 31 6.75 6.89 -31.09
C VAL A 31 8.08 7.23 -31.75
N LYS A 32 8.05 8.07 -32.79
CA LYS A 32 9.25 8.50 -33.51
C LYS A 32 9.69 9.86 -33.01
N ILE A 33 10.97 9.96 -32.65
CA ILE A 33 11.59 11.16 -32.11
C ILE A 33 12.62 11.70 -33.10
N SER A 34 12.58 13.01 -33.32
CA SER A 34 13.56 13.79 -34.09
C SER A 34 13.88 15.11 -33.39
N GLU A 35 14.86 15.85 -33.89
CA GLU A 35 15.19 17.20 -33.45
C GLU A 35 15.07 18.15 -34.64
N ARG A 36 14.30 19.24 -34.50
CA ARG A 36 13.90 20.12 -35.61
C ARG A 36 15.09 20.74 -36.34
N ASP A 37 16.10 21.18 -35.58
CA ASP A 37 17.29 21.84 -36.12
C ASP A 37 18.36 20.81 -36.55
N GLY A 38 18.06 19.52 -36.45
CA GLY A 38 18.95 18.41 -36.75
C GLY A 38 20.14 18.28 -35.81
N LYS A 39 20.08 18.88 -34.60
CA LYS A 39 21.14 18.79 -33.59
C LYS A 39 21.24 17.37 -33.04
N GLU A 40 22.46 16.96 -32.68
CA GLU A 40 22.66 15.73 -31.91
C GLU A 40 22.17 15.93 -30.48
N CYS A 41 21.55 14.91 -29.90
CA CYS A 41 21.16 14.96 -28.50
C CYS A 41 20.93 13.59 -27.88
N SER A 42 20.98 13.54 -26.56
CA SER A 42 20.45 12.41 -25.80
C SER A 42 19.07 12.75 -25.26
N TYR A 43 18.17 11.77 -25.21
CA TYR A 43 16.80 12.01 -24.77
C TYR A 43 16.19 10.83 -24.04
N THR A 44 15.15 11.12 -23.25
CA THR A 44 14.30 10.14 -22.56
C THR A 44 12.85 10.33 -22.98
N ILE A 45 12.07 9.25 -23.02
CA ILE A 45 10.63 9.30 -23.29
C ILE A 45 9.88 8.84 -22.04
N ALA A 46 8.91 9.63 -21.61
CA ALA A 46 7.93 9.25 -20.61
C ALA A 46 6.53 9.29 -21.22
N MET A 47 5.75 8.21 -21.11
CA MET A 47 4.34 8.17 -21.51
C MET A 47 3.50 7.88 -20.27
N VAL A 48 2.70 8.87 -19.85
CA VAL A 48 2.00 8.86 -18.56
C VAL A 48 0.53 9.23 -18.75
N ASP A 49 -0.36 8.56 -18.03
CA ASP A 49 -1.78 8.92 -17.92
C ASP A 49 -1.97 10.39 -17.46
N GLU A 50 -2.69 11.18 -18.25
CA GLU A 50 -3.03 12.58 -17.92
C GLU A 50 -3.78 12.68 -16.59
N GLY A 51 -4.67 11.73 -16.28
CA GLY A 51 -5.41 11.74 -15.01
C GLY A 51 -4.50 11.65 -13.79
N LEU A 52 -3.37 10.93 -13.90
CA LEU A 52 -2.36 10.87 -12.83
C LEU A 52 -1.55 12.16 -12.72
N LEU A 53 -1.21 12.76 -13.86
CA LEU A 53 -0.48 14.02 -13.89
C LEU A 53 -1.32 15.15 -13.30
N ASP A 54 -2.63 15.17 -13.58
CA ASP A 54 -3.56 16.21 -13.15
C ASP A 54 -3.78 16.25 -11.62
N LEU A 55 -3.67 15.11 -10.93
CA LEU A 55 -3.77 15.04 -9.46
C LEU A 55 -2.79 16.00 -8.76
N THR A 56 -1.59 16.15 -9.33
CA THR A 56 -0.53 17.01 -8.80
C THR A 56 -0.26 18.24 -9.66
N ARG A 57 -1.05 18.44 -10.73
CA ARG A 57 -0.79 19.43 -11.78
C ARG A 57 0.64 19.31 -12.34
N PHE A 58 1.09 18.08 -12.55
CA PHE A 58 2.44 17.78 -12.99
C PHE A 58 2.70 18.43 -14.36
N SER A 59 3.79 19.20 -14.42
CA SER A 59 4.24 19.86 -15.64
C SER A 59 5.42 19.10 -16.23
N THR A 60 5.49 18.99 -17.56
CA THR A 60 6.65 18.34 -18.21
C THR A 60 7.94 19.05 -17.82
N PRO A 61 8.90 18.35 -17.21
CA PRO A 61 10.13 18.95 -16.73
C PRO A 61 10.85 19.71 -17.83
N SER A 62 11.32 20.91 -17.50
CA SER A 62 12.06 21.79 -18.40
C SER A 62 13.47 21.99 -17.83
N PRO A 63 14.46 21.17 -18.24
CA PRO A 63 15.83 21.34 -17.75
C PRO A 63 16.41 22.70 -18.13
N TRP A 64 16.02 23.26 -19.28
CA TRP A 64 16.44 24.58 -19.71
C TRP A 64 16.02 25.65 -18.70
N ASP A 65 14.75 25.67 -18.29
CA ASP A 65 14.24 26.65 -17.31
C ASP A 65 14.86 26.47 -15.92
N HIS A 66 15.37 25.28 -15.60
CA HIS A 66 16.05 24.99 -14.33
C HIS A 66 17.51 25.46 -14.35
N PHE A 67 18.29 25.07 -15.36
CA PHE A 67 19.72 25.38 -15.44
C PHE A 67 20.00 26.81 -15.90
N TYR A 68 19.09 27.41 -16.67
CA TYR A 68 19.13 28.83 -17.07
C TYR A 68 18.11 29.67 -16.29
N ALA A 69 17.74 29.20 -15.09
CA ALA A 69 16.85 29.93 -14.21
C ALA A 69 17.45 31.30 -13.84
N ARG A 70 16.56 32.26 -13.59
CA ARG A 70 16.97 33.53 -13.00
C ARG A 70 17.51 33.29 -11.59
N GLU A 71 18.77 33.64 -11.37
CA GLU A 71 19.37 33.58 -10.04
C GLU A 71 18.93 34.73 -9.13
N ALA A 72 18.89 34.46 -7.83
CA ALA A 72 18.62 35.48 -6.83
C ALA A 72 19.77 36.50 -6.79
N LEU A 73 19.44 37.78 -6.58
CA LEU A 73 20.46 38.82 -6.45
C LEU A 73 21.30 38.56 -5.19
N GLY A 74 22.56 38.16 -5.37
CA GLY A 74 23.52 37.96 -4.27
C GLY A 74 24.00 39.26 -3.61
N VAL A 75 23.64 40.43 -4.15
CA VAL A 75 23.99 41.74 -3.60
C VAL A 75 22.98 42.14 -2.54
N ARG A 76 23.47 42.29 -1.31
CA ARG A 76 22.75 42.98 -0.24
C ARG A 76 23.19 44.44 -0.26
N THR A 77 22.23 45.35 -0.35
CA THR A 77 22.48 46.80 -0.29
C THR A 77 21.99 47.32 1.05
N TRP A 78 22.78 48.17 1.68
CA TRP A 78 22.39 48.88 2.89
C TRP A 78 22.54 50.36 2.64
N ASP A 79 21.55 51.13 3.07
CA ASP A 79 21.60 52.58 3.08
C ASP A 79 21.02 53.11 4.40
N VAL A 80 21.27 54.38 4.67
CA VAL A 80 20.77 55.07 5.87
C VAL A 80 19.60 55.99 5.55
N TYR A 81 19.03 55.92 4.34
CA TYR A 81 17.93 56.80 3.94
C TYR A 81 16.66 56.51 4.77
N ASP A 82 16.45 55.25 5.20
CA ASP A 82 15.40 54.87 6.17
C ASP A 82 15.60 55.47 7.57
N ALA A 83 16.83 55.89 7.93
CA ALA A 83 17.16 56.53 9.20
C ALA A 83 17.08 58.07 9.14
N VAL A 84 16.85 58.63 7.94
CA VAL A 84 16.54 60.05 7.74
C VAL A 84 15.02 60.19 7.76
N LEU A 85 14.48 60.93 8.73
CA LEU A 85 13.05 61.20 8.85
C LEU A 85 12.53 61.97 7.62
N GLY A 86 12.11 61.22 6.61
CA GLY A 86 11.41 61.69 5.42
C GLY A 86 10.00 61.13 5.40
N ALA A 87 9.02 62.03 5.47
CA ALA A 87 7.61 61.71 5.33
C ALA A 87 7.34 61.23 3.90
N TYR A 88 7.27 59.91 3.67
CA TYR A 88 6.44 59.19 2.68
C TYR A 88 6.95 57.75 2.60
N GLY A 89 6.06 56.77 2.81
CA GLY A 89 6.39 55.37 2.53
C GLY A 89 5.49 54.37 3.25
N GLY A 90 4.24 54.26 2.82
CA GLY A 90 3.41 53.11 3.20
C GLY A 90 4.03 51.83 2.65
N LYS A 91 4.26 50.85 3.52
CA LYS A 91 4.63 49.49 3.12
C LYS A 91 3.37 48.73 2.72
N ILE A 92 3.37 48.15 1.52
CA ILE A 92 2.47 47.05 1.20
C ILE A 92 3.15 45.78 1.72
N GLU A 93 2.65 45.26 2.84
CA GLU A 93 2.95 43.90 3.25
C GLU A 93 2.32 42.96 2.22
N GLN A 94 3.16 42.22 1.49
CA GLN A 94 2.68 41.03 0.80
C GLN A 94 2.33 40.00 1.86
N ILE A 95 1.03 39.75 1.99
CA ILE A 95 0.50 38.59 2.70
C ILE A 95 1.19 37.36 2.09
N PHE A 96 1.98 36.66 2.90
CA PHE A 96 2.46 35.32 2.55
C PHE A 96 1.23 34.47 2.26
N ALA A 97 1.17 33.89 1.06
CA ALA A 97 0.22 32.83 0.80
C ALA A 97 0.49 31.73 1.83
N ILE A 98 -0.50 31.47 2.69
CA ILE A 98 -0.51 30.33 3.58
C ILE A 98 -0.67 29.11 2.68
N GLY A 99 0.45 28.59 2.17
CA GLY A 99 0.53 27.31 1.49
C GLY A 99 0.44 26.20 2.52
N GLY A 100 -0.75 25.99 3.06
CA GLY A 100 -1.12 24.76 3.75
C GLY A 100 -1.86 23.87 2.76
N GLY A 101 -1.24 22.77 2.35
CA GLY A 101 -1.85 21.80 1.46
C GLY A 101 -1.16 20.46 1.57
N PHE A 102 -1.94 19.47 2.02
CA PHE A 102 -1.69 18.02 2.08
C PHE A 102 -0.76 17.53 3.19
N ASP A 103 -1.29 17.53 4.42
CA ASP A 103 -0.76 16.77 5.56
C ASP A 103 -1.78 15.70 5.99
N GLU A 104 -2.51 15.11 5.02
CA GLU A 104 -3.59 14.13 5.29
C GLU A 104 -3.40 12.77 4.60
N ASP A 105 -2.34 12.56 3.81
CA ASP A 105 -2.13 11.33 3.04
C ASP A 105 -0.95 10.44 3.52
N GLU A 106 -0.32 10.73 4.66
CA GLU A 106 0.58 9.75 5.32
C GLU A 106 -0.18 8.74 6.21
N ALA A 107 -1.48 8.55 5.96
CA ALA A 107 -2.27 7.49 6.56
C ALA A 107 -2.14 6.19 5.75
N GLY A 108 -1.11 5.40 6.06
CA GLY A 108 -1.20 3.94 5.97
C GLY A 108 -0.43 3.29 4.82
N GLU A 109 0.74 2.74 5.16
CA GLU A 109 1.51 1.78 4.36
C GLU A 109 0.81 0.41 4.14
N ASP A 110 -0.51 0.30 4.38
CA ASP A 110 -1.30 -0.93 4.20
C ASP A 110 -1.86 -1.09 2.76
N SER A 111 -1.38 -0.30 1.78
CA SER A 111 -1.88 -0.38 0.39
C SER A 111 -1.30 -1.55 -0.44
N LYS A 112 -0.29 -2.28 0.05
CA LYS A 112 0.43 -3.30 -0.72
C LYS A 112 -0.34 -4.60 -0.99
N SER A 113 -1.53 -4.80 -0.39
CA SER A 113 -2.37 -5.99 -0.61
C SER A 113 -3.66 -5.74 -1.37
N ARG A 114 -3.92 -4.51 -1.86
CA ARG A 114 -5.04 -4.32 -2.79
C ARG A 114 -4.65 -4.87 -4.15
N ALA A 115 -5.40 -5.83 -4.67
CA ALA A 115 -5.34 -6.20 -6.07
C ALA A 115 -5.34 -4.90 -6.91
N MET A 116 -4.29 -4.67 -7.71
CA MET A 116 -4.20 -3.52 -8.59
C MET A 116 -5.22 -3.70 -9.71
N ARG A 117 -6.49 -3.34 -9.42
CA ARG A 117 -7.60 -3.40 -10.38
C ARG A 117 -7.40 -2.47 -11.57
N PHE A 118 -6.50 -1.50 -11.44
CA PHE A 118 -6.11 -0.57 -12.50
C PHE A 118 -4.60 -0.59 -12.67
N LYS A 119 -4.12 -0.98 -13.85
CA LYS A 119 -2.70 -0.86 -14.23
C LYS A 119 -2.52 0.53 -14.83
N PRO A 120 -1.91 1.50 -14.12
CA PRO A 120 -1.74 2.83 -14.65
C PRO A 120 -0.84 2.81 -15.89
N MET A 121 -1.13 3.70 -16.84
CA MET A 121 -0.21 3.90 -17.96
C MET A 121 0.95 4.77 -17.51
N VAL A 122 2.06 4.14 -17.14
CA VAL A 122 3.33 4.80 -16.82
C VAL A 122 4.44 4.01 -17.50
N ARG A 123 5.14 4.64 -18.45
CA ARG A 123 6.34 4.09 -19.10
C ARG A 123 7.41 5.17 -19.13
N PHE A 124 8.63 4.79 -18.77
CA PHE A 124 9.81 5.64 -18.87
C PHE A 124 10.91 4.83 -19.54
N ILE A 125 11.41 5.29 -20.68
CA ILE A 125 12.43 4.60 -21.47
C ILE A 125 13.55 5.55 -21.89
N GLY A 126 14.74 4.99 -22.07
CA GLY A 126 15.97 5.71 -22.37
C GLY A 126 17.00 5.62 -21.23
N PRO A 127 18.07 6.42 -21.29
CA PRO A 127 18.36 7.42 -22.32
C PRO A 127 18.70 6.79 -23.68
N PHE A 128 18.39 7.50 -24.76
CA PHE A 128 18.78 7.19 -26.12
C PHE A 128 19.59 8.33 -26.70
N THR A 129 20.42 8.04 -27.71
CA THR A 129 21.19 9.05 -28.43
C THR A 129 20.68 9.20 -29.86
N LEU A 130 20.52 10.44 -30.30
CA LEU A 130 20.12 10.85 -31.63
C LEU A 130 21.32 11.49 -32.33
N GLY A 131 21.76 10.91 -33.46
CA GLY A 131 22.79 11.53 -34.28
C GLY A 131 22.26 12.72 -35.07
N LYS A 132 23.16 13.55 -35.61
CA LYS A 132 22.82 14.74 -36.38
C LYS A 132 21.85 14.43 -37.54
N GLY A 133 20.69 15.09 -37.55
CA GLY A 133 19.64 14.94 -38.57
C GLY A 133 18.95 13.58 -38.60
N GLN A 134 19.14 12.74 -37.58
CA GLN A 134 18.52 11.41 -37.51
C GLN A 134 17.15 11.45 -36.81
N SER A 135 16.40 10.36 -36.96
CA SER A 135 15.17 10.10 -36.20
C SER A 135 15.17 8.66 -35.71
N HIS A 136 14.67 8.40 -34.51
CA HIS A 136 14.58 7.07 -33.93
C HIS A 136 13.13 6.74 -33.56
N SER A 137 12.68 5.52 -33.89
CA SER A 137 11.34 5.04 -33.59
C SER A 137 11.38 4.05 -32.43
N HIS A 138 10.50 4.26 -31.45
CA HIS A 138 10.38 3.45 -30.23
C HIS A 138 9.02 2.78 -30.20
N SER A 139 8.98 1.51 -29.79
CA SER A 139 7.73 0.77 -29.62
C SER A 139 7.38 0.69 -28.14
N ILE A 140 6.22 1.23 -27.75
CA ILE A 140 5.73 1.24 -26.38
C ILE A 140 4.44 0.41 -26.32
N GLU A 141 4.40 -0.59 -25.44
CA GLU A 141 3.21 -1.41 -25.24
C GLU A 141 2.17 -0.66 -24.39
N MET A 142 0.99 -0.44 -24.97
CA MET A 142 -0.14 0.16 -24.28
C MET A 142 -0.89 -0.93 -23.49
N PRO A 143 -1.06 -0.81 -22.16
CA PRO A 143 -1.91 -1.72 -21.41
C PRO A 143 -3.38 -1.57 -21.84
N ASN A 144 -4.28 -2.37 -21.26
CA ASN A 144 -5.70 -2.12 -21.34
C ASN A 144 -6.05 -0.85 -20.54
N TYR A 145 -5.82 0.31 -21.16
CA TYR A 145 -6.02 1.65 -20.60
C TYR A 145 -6.80 2.50 -21.61
N VAL A 146 -7.82 3.20 -21.11
CA VAL A 146 -8.65 4.13 -21.89
C VAL A 146 -8.61 5.47 -21.18
N GLY A 147 -8.36 6.53 -21.94
CA GLY A 147 -8.24 7.88 -21.39
C GLY A 147 -7.39 8.77 -22.29
N SER A 148 -6.44 9.48 -21.70
CA SER A 148 -5.49 10.32 -22.43
C SER A 148 -4.10 10.15 -21.84
N VAL A 149 -3.10 9.95 -22.69
CA VAL A 149 -1.71 9.86 -22.26
C VAL A 149 -0.94 11.10 -22.70
N ARG A 150 -0.08 11.61 -21.83
CA ARG A 150 0.94 12.60 -22.17
C ARG A 150 2.23 11.89 -22.50
N THR A 151 2.67 11.99 -23.74
CA THR A 151 4.02 11.58 -24.15
C THR A 151 4.94 12.78 -24.01
N MET A 152 5.93 12.67 -23.13
CA MET A 152 6.91 13.69 -22.81
C MET A 152 8.28 13.23 -23.29
N VAL A 153 9.00 14.12 -23.96
CA VAL A 153 10.39 13.91 -24.33
C VAL A 153 11.22 15.02 -23.74
N ILE A 154 12.28 14.63 -23.04
CA ILE A 154 13.28 15.54 -22.50
C ILE A 154 14.58 15.22 -23.21
N ALA A 155 15.17 16.23 -23.85
CA ALA A 155 16.42 16.13 -24.58
C ALA A 155 17.49 17.01 -23.93
N GLY A 156 18.73 16.53 -23.96
CA GLY A 156 19.90 17.23 -23.46
C GLY A 156 21.15 16.84 -24.23
N ASP A 157 21.99 17.82 -24.50
CA ASP A 157 23.35 17.64 -24.99
C ASP A 157 24.23 18.77 -24.49
N GLN A 158 25.30 18.43 -23.76
CA GLN A 158 26.20 19.41 -23.15
C GLN A 158 25.43 20.48 -22.33
N PHE A 159 25.34 21.70 -22.86
CA PHE A 159 24.65 22.85 -22.26
C PHE A 159 23.32 23.19 -22.97
N ALA A 160 22.91 22.38 -23.94
CA ALA A 160 21.66 22.53 -24.66
C ALA A 160 20.59 21.59 -24.12
N TYR A 161 19.39 22.12 -23.89
CA TYR A 161 18.26 21.37 -23.35
C TYR A 161 16.98 21.69 -24.10
N GLY A 162 16.08 20.71 -24.16
CA GLY A 162 14.79 20.85 -24.81
C GLY A 162 13.75 19.92 -24.22
N LYS A 163 12.49 20.28 -24.40
CA LYS A 163 11.36 19.41 -24.09
C LYS A 163 10.29 19.52 -25.15
N VAL A 164 9.51 18.46 -25.29
CA VAL A 164 8.25 18.46 -26.03
C VAL A 164 7.28 17.52 -25.35
N GLU A 165 6.01 17.85 -25.41
CA GLU A 165 4.93 17.02 -24.90
C GLU A 165 3.83 16.91 -25.96
N LYS A 166 3.18 15.75 -26.04
CA LYS A 166 1.99 15.52 -26.85
C LYS A 166 0.97 14.74 -26.03
N ALA A 167 -0.18 15.35 -25.78
CA ALA A 167 -1.34 14.65 -25.23
C ALA A 167 -2.03 13.89 -26.36
N THR A 168 -2.40 12.62 -26.12
CA THR A 168 -3.03 11.78 -27.14
C THR A 168 -4.11 10.90 -26.51
N PRO A 169 -5.35 10.93 -27.02
CA PRO A 169 -6.42 10.07 -26.52
C PRO A 169 -6.12 8.60 -26.82
N VAL A 170 -6.45 7.74 -25.85
CA VAL A 170 -6.42 6.28 -25.96
C VAL A 170 -7.86 5.79 -25.89
N LYS A 171 -8.40 5.29 -27.01
CA LYS A 171 -9.79 4.83 -27.09
C LYS A 171 -9.93 3.57 -27.95
N LYS A 172 -10.94 2.75 -27.63
CA LYS A 172 -11.47 1.70 -28.52
C LYS A 172 -12.85 2.11 -29.04
N PRO A 173 -13.24 1.68 -30.25
CA PRO A 173 -14.59 1.91 -30.77
C PRO A 173 -15.68 1.35 -29.85
N LEU A 174 -15.41 0.19 -29.23
CA LEU A 174 -16.29 -0.49 -28.30
C LEU A 174 -15.57 -0.73 -26.97
N MET A 175 -16.26 -0.45 -25.85
CA MET A 175 -15.75 -0.76 -24.52
C MET A 175 -16.85 -1.34 -23.64
N VAL A 176 -16.46 -2.10 -22.62
CA VAL A 176 -17.37 -2.68 -21.65
C VAL A 176 -16.81 -2.51 -20.25
N LEU A 177 -17.66 -2.11 -19.31
CA LEU A 177 -17.36 -2.01 -17.90
C LEU A 177 -18.40 -2.79 -17.13
N ALA A 178 -17.94 -3.69 -16.26
CA ALA A 178 -18.82 -4.44 -15.38
C ALA A 178 -18.42 -4.22 -13.92
N THR A 179 -19.41 -4.14 -13.02
CA THR A 179 -19.16 -3.83 -11.61
C THR A 179 -19.78 -4.89 -10.71
N LEU A 180 -18.99 -5.41 -9.78
CA LEU A 180 -19.42 -6.29 -8.69
C LEU A 180 -18.97 -5.71 -7.34
N PRO A 181 -19.58 -6.16 -6.22
CA PRO A 181 -19.08 -5.94 -4.87
C PRO A 181 -17.62 -6.40 -4.69
N ARG A 182 -17.05 -6.15 -3.51
CA ARG A 182 -15.66 -6.58 -3.22
C ARG A 182 -15.55 -8.05 -2.84
N VAL A 183 -16.61 -8.60 -2.24
CA VAL A 183 -16.72 -9.98 -1.77
C VAL A 183 -18.16 -10.45 -1.94
N LEU A 184 -18.35 -11.76 -2.05
CA LEU A 184 -19.65 -12.41 -2.08
C LEU A 184 -19.75 -13.48 -0.99
N GLY A 185 -20.96 -13.71 -0.51
CA GLY A 185 -21.32 -14.81 0.38
C GLY A 185 -21.88 -16.02 -0.38
N PRO A 186 -21.63 -17.26 0.08
CA PRO A 186 -22.28 -18.44 -0.49
C PRO A 186 -23.81 -18.34 -0.44
N GLY A 187 -24.48 -18.63 -1.56
CA GLY A 187 -25.95 -18.57 -1.67
C GLY A 187 -26.55 -17.18 -1.89
N GLU A 188 -25.72 -16.13 -2.02
CA GLU A 188 -26.22 -14.80 -2.37
C GLU A 188 -26.69 -14.70 -3.82
N GLU A 189 -27.61 -13.77 -4.09
CA GLU A 189 -27.98 -13.35 -5.44
C GLU A 189 -27.52 -11.91 -5.65
N VAL A 190 -26.84 -11.67 -6.78
CA VAL A 190 -26.30 -10.35 -7.12
C VAL A 190 -26.62 -9.98 -8.55
N SER A 191 -26.82 -8.69 -8.77
CA SER A 191 -26.97 -8.12 -10.11
C SER A 191 -25.63 -7.56 -10.58
N LEU A 192 -25.19 -8.00 -11.75
CA LEU A 192 -24.03 -7.50 -12.49
C LEU A 192 -24.48 -6.42 -13.48
N PRO A 193 -24.39 -5.12 -13.14
CA PRO A 193 -24.50 -4.05 -14.11
C PRO A 193 -23.32 -4.08 -15.09
N VAL A 194 -23.64 -4.14 -16.38
CA VAL A 194 -22.70 -4.09 -17.50
C VAL A 194 -23.02 -2.87 -18.36
N THR A 195 -22.12 -1.89 -18.35
CA THR A 195 -22.20 -0.72 -19.22
C THR A 195 -21.37 -0.94 -20.46
N VAL A 196 -22.00 -0.84 -21.63
CA VAL A 196 -21.33 -0.86 -22.93
C VAL A 196 -21.23 0.56 -23.47
N PHE A 197 -20.05 0.94 -23.91
CA PHE A 197 -19.76 2.26 -24.49
C PHE A 197 -19.49 2.10 -25.99
N ALA A 198 -20.36 2.69 -26.81
CA ALA A 198 -20.17 2.86 -28.24
C ALA A 198 -19.52 4.22 -28.51
N MET A 199 -18.22 4.22 -28.76
CA MET A 199 -17.40 5.44 -28.91
C MET A 199 -17.27 5.91 -30.36
N GLU A 200 -17.71 5.10 -31.33
CA GLU A 200 -17.69 5.41 -32.76
C GLU A 200 -19.02 5.05 -33.44
N GLU A 201 -19.37 5.77 -34.51
CA GLU A 201 -20.69 5.68 -35.18
C GLU A 201 -20.94 4.34 -35.91
N ASN A 202 -19.88 3.56 -36.16
CA ASN A 202 -19.96 2.24 -36.75
C ASN A 202 -20.41 1.16 -35.76
N ILE A 203 -20.39 1.43 -34.44
CA ILE A 203 -20.89 0.53 -33.41
C ILE A 203 -22.41 0.65 -33.32
N ARG A 204 -23.12 -0.35 -33.83
CA ARG A 204 -24.59 -0.35 -33.89
C ARG A 204 -25.17 -1.49 -33.06
N ASN A 205 -25.01 -2.72 -33.53
CA ASN A 205 -25.54 -3.90 -32.85
C ASN A 205 -24.44 -4.53 -32.02
N VAL A 206 -24.57 -4.49 -30.69
CA VAL A 206 -23.64 -5.10 -29.76
C VAL A 206 -24.29 -6.33 -29.13
N THR A 207 -23.58 -7.46 -29.12
CA THR A 207 -23.95 -8.63 -28.31
C THR A 207 -23.03 -8.69 -27.11
N VAL A 208 -23.60 -8.72 -25.91
CA VAL A 208 -22.89 -8.90 -24.64
C VAL A 208 -23.10 -10.31 -24.16
N GLU A 209 -22.02 -11.00 -23.82
CA GLU A 209 -21.97 -12.35 -23.25
C GLU A 209 -21.23 -12.31 -21.93
N VAL A 210 -21.78 -12.95 -20.90
CA VAL A 210 -21.14 -13.09 -19.60
C VAL A 210 -20.79 -14.57 -19.39
N LYS A 211 -19.56 -14.84 -18.97
CA LYS A 211 -19.09 -16.18 -18.62
C LYS A 211 -18.66 -16.22 -17.17
N THR A 212 -18.91 -17.35 -16.52
CA THR A 212 -18.61 -17.58 -15.10
C THR A 212 -17.96 -18.93 -14.88
N ASN A 213 -17.30 -19.12 -13.74
CA ASN A 213 -16.81 -20.43 -13.28
C ASN A 213 -17.84 -21.13 -12.37
N GLU A 214 -17.53 -22.34 -11.89
CA GLU A 214 -18.40 -23.22 -11.10
C GLU A 214 -18.88 -22.65 -9.75
N LEU A 215 -18.38 -21.49 -9.34
CA LEU A 215 -18.81 -20.80 -8.12
C LEU A 215 -20.00 -19.85 -8.37
N LEU A 216 -20.26 -19.47 -9.62
CA LEU A 216 -21.23 -18.44 -10.00
C LEU A 216 -22.11 -18.92 -11.16
N GLU A 217 -23.42 -18.83 -11.01
CA GLU A 217 -24.39 -19.23 -12.02
C GLU A 217 -25.15 -18.01 -12.54
N ILE A 218 -25.27 -17.87 -13.87
CA ILE A 218 -26.02 -16.77 -14.48
C ILE A 218 -27.47 -17.20 -14.65
N THR A 219 -28.40 -16.43 -14.08
CA THR A 219 -29.84 -16.69 -14.18
C THR A 219 -30.48 -15.78 -15.23
N GLY A 220 -31.41 -16.34 -16.03
CA GLY A 220 -32.15 -15.57 -17.04
C GLY A 220 -31.44 -15.38 -18.40
N GLY A 221 -30.29 -16.03 -18.61
CA GLY A 221 -29.54 -16.03 -19.87
C GLY A 221 -28.21 -15.28 -19.77
N ASP A 222 -27.19 -15.83 -20.43
CA ASP A 222 -25.81 -15.35 -20.46
C ASP A 222 -25.54 -14.32 -21.57
N LYS A 223 -26.47 -14.15 -22.51
CA LYS A 223 -26.33 -13.26 -23.67
C LYS A 223 -27.47 -12.26 -23.78
N LYS A 224 -27.11 -11.00 -24.05
CA LYS A 224 -28.03 -9.91 -24.35
C LYS A 224 -27.58 -9.14 -25.58
N ARG A 225 -28.55 -8.54 -26.29
CA ARG A 225 -28.29 -7.71 -27.47
C ARG A 225 -28.74 -6.28 -27.23
N MET A 226 -27.94 -5.35 -27.72
CA MET A 226 -28.10 -3.92 -27.55
C MET A 226 -27.95 -3.25 -28.91
N SER A 227 -28.78 -2.27 -29.22
CA SER A 227 -28.68 -1.47 -30.45
C SER A 227 -28.37 -0.02 -30.11
N PHE A 228 -27.43 0.60 -30.82
CA PHE A 228 -27.01 2.00 -30.67
C PHE A 228 -27.35 2.80 -31.93
N GLU A 229 -28.07 3.91 -31.75
CA GLU A 229 -28.43 4.85 -32.83
C GLU A 229 -27.37 5.94 -33.02
N THR A 230 -26.66 6.29 -31.96
CA THR A 230 -25.54 7.24 -31.93
C THR A 230 -24.48 6.71 -30.97
N THR A 231 -23.30 7.35 -30.99
CA THR A 231 -22.31 7.14 -29.93
C THR A 231 -22.92 7.45 -28.56
N GLY A 232 -22.55 6.68 -27.54
CA GLY A 232 -23.07 6.81 -26.20
C GLY A 232 -22.88 5.51 -25.41
N ASP A 233 -23.50 5.43 -24.24
CA ASP A 233 -23.45 4.27 -23.38
C ASP A 233 -24.85 3.69 -23.13
N LYS A 234 -24.89 2.38 -22.89
CA LYS A 234 -26.10 1.67 -22.46
C LYS A 234 -25.75 0.67 -21.38
N LEU A 235 -26.67 0.52 -20.44
CA LEU A 235 -26.56 -0.38 -19.30
C LEU A 235 -27.47 -1.58 -19.48
N GLU A 236 -26.94 -2.77 -19.27
CA GLU A 236 -27.70 -4.02 -19.13
C GLU A 236 -27.30 -4.74 -17.85
N THR A 237 -28.24 -5.43 -17.24
CA THR A 237 -28.00 -6.16 -15.97
C THR A 237 -28.10 -7.66 -16.18
N PHE A 238 -27.14 -8.41 -15.65
CA PHE A 238 -27.18 -9.88 -15.57
C PHE A 238 -27.35 -10.30 -14.12
N ASN A 239 -28.21 -11.30 -13.86
CA ASN A 239 -28.38 -11.81 -12.50
C ASN A 239 -27.46 -13.01 -12.30
N ILE A 240 -26.74 -13.03 -11.18
CA ILE A 240 -25.80 -14.07 -10.81
C ILE A 240 -26.19 -14.61 -9.44
N THR A 241 -26.29 -15.93 -9.35
CA THR A 241 -26.47 -16.66 -8.09
C THR A 241 -25.14 -17.29 -7.68
N VAL A 242 -24.77 -17.13 -6.42
CA VAL A 242 -23.53 -17.68 -5.86
C VAL A 242 -23.79 -19.09 -5.36
N GLY A 243 -23.01 -20.05 -5.84
CA GLY A 243 -23.09 -21.43 -5.36
C GLY A 243 -22.77 -21.54 -3.86
N ASN A 244 -23.21 -22.63 -3.22
CA ASN A 244 -22.92 -22.86 -1.80
C ASN A 244 -21.48 -23.39 -1.58
N ARG A 245 -20.48 -22.64 -2.05
CA ARG A 245 -19.04 -22.96 -2.03
C ARG A 245 -18.24 -21.68 -1.84
N ILE A 246 -17.03 -21.81 -1.30
CA ILE A 246 -16.07 -20.71 -1.16
C ILE A 246 -14.97 -20.81 -2.22
N GLY A 247 -14.30 -19.69 -2.51
CA GLY A 247 -13.17 -19.64 -3.44
C GLY A 247 -13.11 -18.32 -4.21
N ILE A 248 -12.35 -18.32 -5.31
CA ILE A 248 -12.27 -17.16 -6.21
C ILE A 248 -13.23 -17.36 -7.39
N GLY A 249 -14.32 -16.61 -7.37
CA GLY A 249 -15.25 -16.51 -8.49
C GLY A 249 -14.61 -15.72 -9.63
N LYS A 250 -14.86 -16.18 -10.87
CA LYS A 250 -14.39 -15.50 -12.08
C LYS A 250 -15.59 -15.12 -12.94
N VAL A 251 -15.61 -13.87 -13.40
CA VAL A 251 -16.61 -13.34 -14.32
C VAL A 251 -15.89 -12.67 -15.48
N GLU A 252 -16.13 -13.15 -16.69
CA GLU A 252 -15.63 -12.56 -17.94
C GLU A 252 -16.82 -11.97 -18.70
N VAL A 253 -16.77 -10.67 -18.99
CA VAL A 253 -17.80 -10.00 -19.80
C VAL A 253 -17.22 -9.68 -21.17
N ILE A 254 -17.89 -10.12 -22.22
CA ILE A 254 -17.45 -9.96 -23.62
C ILE A 254 -18.52 -9.21 -24.40
N ALA A 255 -18.17 -8.06 -24.98
CA ALA A 255 -19.01 -7.31 -25.89
C ALA A 255 -18.46 -7.40 -27.33
N ASN A 256 -19.32 -7.71 -28.30
CA ASN A 256 -18.95 -7.84 -29.71
C ASN A 256 -19.84 -6.99 -30.62
N SER A 257 -19.24 -6.27 -31.56
CA SER A 257 -19.94 -5.55 -32.63
C SER A 257 -19.13 -5.55 -33.92
N GLY A 258 -19.56 -6.32 -34.93
CA GLY A 258 -18.81 -6.47 -36.18
C GLY A 258 -17.44 -7.11 -35.95
N THR A 259 -16.37 -6.38 -36.25
CA THR A 259 -14.97 -6.78 -36.01
C THR A 259 -14.42 -6.32 -34.65
N GLU A 260 -15.18 -5.50 -33.91
CA GLU A 260 -14.74 -4.92 -32.66
C GLU A 260 -15.18 -5.78 -31.48
N THR A 261 -14.23 -6.10 -30.60
CA THR A 261 -14.45 -6.89 -29.38
C THR A 261 -13.86 -6.14 -28.18
N ALA A 262 -14.62 -6.13 -27.08
CA ALA A 262 -14.15 -5.65 -25.79
C ALA A 262 -14.41 -6.71 -24.72
N SER A 263 -13.47 -6.89 -23.80
CA SER A 263 -13.61 -7.80 -22.67
C SER A 263 -13.30 -7.10 -21.35
N TYR A 264 -13.91 -7.61 -20.27
CA TYR A 264 -13.66 -7.15 -18.91
C TYR A 264 -13.73 -8.31 -17.93
N ASP A 265 -12.60 -8.62 -17.30
CA ASP A 265 -12.45 -9.72 -16.36
C ASP A 265 -12.54 -9.25 -14.91
N ILE A 266 -13.27 -10.00 -14.09
CA ILE A 266 -13.40 -9.76 -12.66
C ILE A 266 -13.11 -11.06 -11.91
N GLU A 267 -12.13 -11.00 -11.01
CA GLU A 267 -11.96 -12.01 -9.96
C GLU A 267 -12.53 -11.47 -8.65
N ILE A 268 -13.33 -12.27 -7.96
CA ILE A 268 -14.03 -11.89 -6.73
C ILE A 268 -13.98 -13.01 -5.69
N GLU A 269 -13.70 -12.67 -4.44
CA GLU A 269 -13.65 -13.64 -3.35
C GLU A 269 -15.07 -13.99 -2.89
N VAL A 270 -15.40 -15.29 -2.93
CA VAL A 270 -16.57 -15.87 -2.29
C VAL A 270 -16.12 -16.44 -0.93
N ARG A 271 -16.53 -15.81 0.16
CA ARG A 271 -16.10 -16.17 1.52
C ARG A 271 -17.28 -16.33 2.47
N ASN A 272 -17.14 -17.22 3.43
CA ASN A 272 -18.13 -17.35 4.50
C ASN A 272 -18.05 -16.10 5.41
N PRO A 273 -19.17 -15.41 5.65
CA PRO A 273 -19.18 -14.23 6.53
C PRO A 273 -19.06 -14.61 8.02
N ASN A 274 -19.30 -15.88 8.38
CA ASN A 274 -19.26 -16.33 9.76
C ASN A 274 -17.82 -16.49 10.26
N PRO A 275 -17.56 -16.20 11.54
CA PRO A 275 -16.26 -16.46 12.15
C PRO A 275 -15.96 -17.98 12.15
N PRO A 276 -14.68 -18.37 12.11
CA PRO A 276 -14.30 -19.77 12.23
C PRO A 276 -14.72 -20.31 13.61
N VAL A 277 -15.23 -21.55 13.61
CA VAL A 277 -15.52 -22.31 14.83
C VAL A 277 -14.43 -23.36 15.01
N ALA A 278 -13.90 -23.45 16.22
CA ALA A 278 -12.89 -24.44 16.59
C ALA A 278 -13.39 -25.23 17.79
N ASP A 279 -13.66 -26.52 17.56
CA ASP A 279 -13.89 -27.49 18.61
C ASP A 279 -12.64 -28.35 18.79
N PHE A 280 -12.42 -28.80 20.02
CA PHE A 280 -11.32 -29.70 20.35
C PHE A 280 -11.81 -30.83 21.24
N ILE A 281 -11.15 -31.97 21.12
CA ILE A 281 -11.35 -33.14 21.96
C ILE A 281 -10.00 -33.43 22.62
N ASP A 282 -9.99 -33.49 23.94
CA ASP A 282 -8.83 -33.85 24.75
C ASP A 282 -9.13 -35.14 25.51
N GLU A 283 -8.29 -36.15 25.34
CA GLU A 283 -8.46 -37.49 25.91
C GLU A 283 -7.10 -38.09 26.25
N VAL A 284 -7.02 -38.76 27.40
CA VAL A 284 -5.83 -39.50 27.82
C VAL A 284 -6.02 -40.97 27.45
N VAL A 285 -5.10 -41.53 26.66
CA VAL A 285 -5.11 -42.94 26.26
C VAL A 285 -4.12 -43.71 27.14
N GLU A 286 -4.63 -44.58 28.00
CA GLU A 286 -3.81 -45.43 28.86
C GLU A 286 -3.04 -46.49 28.06
N PRO A 287 -1.89 -46.99 28.56
CA PRO A 287 -1.11 -48.02 27.88
C PRO A 287 -1.94 -49.25 27.49
N GLY A 288 -1.89 -49.63 26.20
CA GLY A 288 -2.61 -50.78 25.65
C GLY A 288 -4.09 -50.52 25.32
N GLN A 289 -4.60 -49.30 25.52
CA GLN A 289 -5.93 -48.91 25.07
C GLN A 289 -5.90 -48.27 23.67
N SER A 290 -7.04 -48.30 23.01
CA SER A 290 -7.29 -47.61 21.74
C SER A 290 -8.48 -46.67 21.90
N LEU A 291 -8.40 -45.50 21.27
CA LEU A 291 -9.48 -44.51 21.25
C LEU A 291 -10.02 -44.38 19.82
N GLU A 292 -11.34 -44.56 19.68
CA GLU A 292 -12.09 -44.28 18.46
C GLU A 292 -13.21 -43.28 18.79
N LYS A 293 -13.25 -42.15 18.09
CA LYS A 293 -14.34 -41.19 18.17
C LYS A 293 -14.77 -40.73 16.80
N SER A 294 -16.09 -40.69 16.59
CA SER A 294 -16.68 -39.98 15.47
C SER A 294 -16.60 -38.47 15.72
N TYR A 295 -16.26 -37.73 14.68
CA TYR A 295 -16.20 -36.27 14.72
C TYR A 295 -16.88 -35.70 13.47
N THR A 296 -17.86 -34.82 13.69
CA THR A 296 -18.54 -34.10 12.62
C THR A 296 -17.96 -32.70 12.56
N PHE A 297 -17.33 -32.36 11.44
CA PHE A 297 -16.78 -31.02 11.26
C PHE A 297 -17.89 -29.97 11.24
N PRO A 298 -17.83 -28.93 12.10
CA PRO A 298 -18.71 -27.78 11.96
C PRO A 298 -18.35 -26.98 10.70
N GLY A 299 -19.31 -26.27 10.12
CA GLY A 299 -19.07 -25.38 8.98
C GLY A 299 -19.42 -26.00 7.62
N MET A 300 -18.75 -25.54 6.57
CA MET A 300 -19.09 -25.88 5.17
C MET A 300 -17.97 -26.66 4.47
N PRO A 301 -18.28 -27.47 3.45
CA PRO A 301 -17.27 -28.16 2.66
C PRO A 301 -16.18 -27.20 2.14
N GLY A 302 -14.92 -27.61 2.26
CA GLY A 302 -13.76 -26.79 1.87
C GLY A 302 -13.27 -25.79 2.93
N THR A 303 -14.00 -25.59 4.04
CA THR A 303 -13.55 -24.72 5.16
C THR A 303 -12.91 -25.49 6.32
N ASN A 304 -13.00 -26.82 6.32
CA ASN A 304 -12.68 -27.64 7.48
C ASN A 304 -11.21 -28.05 7.45
N SER A 305 -10.54 -27.93 8.59
CA SER A 305 -9.19 -28.49 8.82
C SER A 305 -9.13 -29.17 10.18
N SER A 306 -8.30 -30.19 10.32
CA SER A 306 -8.05 -30.89 11.58
C SER A 306 -6.57 -30.86 11.94
N THR A 307 -6.27 -31.01 13.22
CA THR A 307 -4.92 -31.20 13.73
C THR A 307 -5.01 -32.22 14.86
N LEU A 308 -4.18 -33.26 14.79
CA LEU A 308 -4.06 -34.27 15.83
C LEU A 308 -2.73 -34.07 16.54
N GLU A 309 -2.77 -33.78 17.84
CA GLU A 309 -1.60 -33.69 18.70
C GLU A 309 -1.55 -34.94 19.58
N VAL A 310 -0.42 -35.65 19.57
CA VAL A 310 -0.17 -36.79 20.45
C VAL A 310 1.02 -36.43 21.31
N SER A 311 0.81 -36.43 22.62
CA SER A 311 1.80 -36.00 23.60
C SER A 311 1.80 -36.93 24.81
N ASN A 312 2.98 -37.10 25.41
CA ASN A 312 3.16 -37.80 26.69
C ASN A 312 3.02 -36.88 27.91
N ILE A 313 2.77 -35.58 27.67
CA ILE A 313 2.43 -34.56 28.67
C ILE A 313 1.10 -33.90 28.28
N PRO A 314 0.36 -33.29 29.25
CA PRO A 314 -0.87 -32.57 28.93
C PRO A 314 -0.68 -31.59 27.76
N PRO A 315 -1.49 -31.69 26.68
CA PRO A 315 -1.27 -30.92 25.47
C PRO A 315 -1.55 -29.43 25.71
N ILE A 316 -0.65 -28.57 25.24
CA ILE A 316 -0.79 -27.10 25.33
C ILE A 316 -1.54 -26.54 24.11
N ASP A 317 -1.70 -27.36 23.06
CA ASP A 317 -2.35 -27.02 21.80
C ASP A 317 -1.62 -25.86 21.09
N PHE A 318 -0.31 -26.06 20.87
CA PHE A 318 0.53 -25.10 20.18
C PHE A 318 0.05 -24.87 18.75
N GLY A 319 -0.44 -25.93 18.09
CA GLY A 319 -0.92 -25.90 16.71
C GLY A 319 -2.02 -24.86 16.50
N ARG A 320 -3.12 -24.92 17.27
CA ARG A 320 -4.22 -23.96 17.13
C ARG A 320 -3.81 -22.56 17.55
N ARG A 321 -3.07 -22.41 18.66
CA ARG A 321 -2.66 -21.11 19.19
C ARG A 321 -1.74 -20.36 18.22
N LEU A 322 -0.77 -21.06 17.62
CA LEU A 322 0.11 -20.49 16.60
C LEU A 322 -0.66 -20.15 15.32
N LYS A 323 -1.54 -21.04 14.83
CA LYS A 323 -2.39 -20.75 13.67
C LYS A 323 -3.26 -19.52 13.88
N TYR A 324 -3.86 -19.36 15.06
CA TYR A 324 -4.66 -18.19 15.41
C TYR A 324 -3.83 -16.90 15.37
N LEU A 325 -2.66 -16.90 16.01
CA LEU A 325 -1.80 -15.72 16.06
C LEU A 325 -1.22 -15.34 14.68
N LEU A 326 -0.92 -16.33 13.84
CA LEU A 326 -0.46 -16.12 12.46
C LEU A 326 -1.57 -15.64 11.52
N GLY A 327 -2.83 -16.00 11.80
CA GLY A 327 -3.98 -15.66 10.96
C GLY A 327 -4.74 -14.41 11.42
N TYR A 328 -4.30 -13.72 12.46
CA TYR A 328 -5.04 -12.62 13.05
C TYR A 328 -4.97 -11.35 12.18
N PRO A 329 -6.11 -10.77 11.74
CA PRO A 329 -6.15 -9.81 10.63
C PRO A 329 -5.92 -8.35 11.03
N HIS A 330 -5.76 -8.06 12.33
CA HIS A 330 -5.62 -6.69 12.82
C HIS A 330 -4.17 -6.41 13.25
N GLY A 331 -3.79 -5.13 13.19
CA GLY A 331 -2.38 -4.73 13.27
C GLY A 331 -2.07 -3.66 14.30
N CYS A 332 -2.69 -3.68 15.48
CA CYS A 332 -2.22 -2.89 16.63
C CYS A 332 -0.79 -3.28 17.02
N VAL A 333 -0.17 -2.50 17.90
CA VAL A 333 1.10 -2.85 18.55
C VAL A 333 1.02 -4.20 19.27
N GLU A 334 -0.07 -4.46 20.02
CA GLU A 334 -0.26 -5.70 20.78
C GLU A 334 -0.37 -6.89 19.83
N GLN A 335 -1.27 -6.81 18.85
CA GLN A 335 -1.50 -7.86 17.87
C GLN A 335 -0.25 -8.18 17.03
N THR A 336 0.48 -7.14 16.60
CA THR A 336 1.75 -7.29 15.87
C THR A 336 2.79 -8.01 16.74
N THR A 337 2.88 -7.63 18.02
CA THR A 337 3.80 -8.25 18.98
C THR A 337 3.38 -9.70 19.26
N SER A 338 2.10 -9.95 19.58
CA SER A 338 1.53 -11.27 19.89
C SER A 338 1.67 -12.25 18.73
N ALA A 339 1.56 -11.79 17.48
CA ALA A 339 1.76 -12.62 16.30
C ALA A 339 3.23 -13.06 16.16
N ALA A 340 4.19 -12.21 16.49
CA ALA A 340 5.61 -12.45 16.25
C ALA A 340 6.35 -13.06 17.45
N PHE A 341 5.94 -12.76 18.69
CA PHE A 341 6.66 -13.16 19.89
C PHE A 341 6.80 -14.68 20.01
N PRO A 342 5.75 -15.50 19.87
CA PRO A 342 5.90 -16.96 19.98
C PRO A 342 6.77 -17.55 18.88
N GLN A 343 6.82 -16.90 17.71
CA GLN A 343 7.65 -17.36 16.60
C GLN A 343 9.16 -17.24 16.92
N LEU A 344 9.57 -16.38 17.85
CA LEU A 344 10.95 -16.35 18.33
C LEU A 344 11.34 -17.67 19.03
N PHE A 345 10.40 -18.33 19.70
CA PHE A 345 10.63 -19.50 20.57
C PHE A 345 10.11 -20.81 19.97
N ILE A 346 9.47 -20.78 18.80
CA ILE A 346 8.81 -21.96 18.24
C ILE A 346 9.80 -23.11 17.96
N ALA A 347 11.04 -22.78 17.59
CA ALA A 347 12.12 -23.76 17.40
C ALA A 347 12.57 -24.45 18.70
N ASP A 348 12.25 -23.90 19.88
CA ASP A 348 12.63 -24.48 21.16
C ASP A 348 11.66 -25.60 21.60
N VAL A 349 10.47 -25.64 21.00
CA VAL A 349 9.37 -26.53 21.40
C VAL A 349 8.91 -27.48 20.28
N THR A 350 9.34 -27.26 19.04
CA THR A 350 9.01 -28.14 17.92
C THR A 350 10.10 -28.11 16.84
N ASP A 351 10.27 -29.23 16.14
CA ASP A 351 11.15 -29.31 14.99
C ASP A 351 10.53 -28.58 13.79
N LEU A 352 11.24 -27.57 13.30
CA LEU A 352 10.79 -26.78 12.15
C LEU A 352 11.48 -27.26 10.87
N ASP A 353 10.70 -27.43 9.81
CA ASP A 353 11.25 -27.52 8.46
C ASP A 353 11.83 -26.18 7.98
N ASP A 354 12.63 -26.20 6.93
CA ASP A 354 13.34 -25.00 6.46
C ASP A 354 12.40 -23.95 5.87
N ALA A 355 11.25 -24.36 5.33
CA ALA A 355 10.25 -23.44 4.80
C ALA A 355 9.58 -22.64 5.94
N LEU A 356 9.24 -23.30 7.04
CA LEU A 356 8.65 -22.69 8.22
C LEU A 356 9.66 -21.80 8.94
N LYS A 357 10.94 -22.22 9.04
CA LYS A 357 12.01 -21.34 9.56
C LYS A 357 12.12 -20.04 8.76
N ALA A 358 12.20 -20.13 7.44
CA ALA A 358 12.32 -18.95 6.57
C ALA A 358 11.09 -18.03 6.68
N LYS A 359 9.89 -18.62 6.77
CA LYS A 359 8.63 -17.88 6.96
C LYS A 359 8.61 -17.17 8.31
N THR A 360 8.99 -17.86 9.39
CA THR A 360 9.08 -17.29 10.74
C THR A 360 10.09 -16.15 10.80
N GLU A 361 11.28 -16.31 10.21
CA GLU A 361 12.28 -15.25 10.15
C GLU A 361 11.75 -14.01 9.41
N THR A 362 11.06 -14.23 8.29
CA THR A 362 10.43 -13.15 7.51
C THR A 362 9.37 -12.41 8.32
N ASN A 363 8.50 -13.15 9.02
CA ASN A 363 7.46 -12.57 9.87
C ASN A 363 8.04 -11.74 11.02
N ILE A 364 9.08 -12.24 11.69
CA ILE A 364 9.75 -11.53 12.80
C ILE A 364 10.36 -10.22 12.27
N LYS A 365 11.10 -10.26 11.16
CA LYS A 365 11.66 -9.05 10.53
C LYS A 365 10.57 -8.05 10.15
N ALA A 366 9.45 -8.52 9.60
CA ALA A 366 8.30 -7.68 9.26
C ALA A 366 7.67 -7.05 10.51
N ALA A 367 7.52 -7.79 11.60
CA ALA A 367 7.01 -7.29 12.87
C ALA A 367 7.95 -6.25 13.50
N ILE A 368 9.27 -6.48 13.50
CA ILE A 368 10.26 -5.51 13.98
C ILE A 368 10.17 -4.20 13.19
N LYS A 369 10.07 -4.30 11.86
CA LYS A 369 9.90 -3.11 10.99
C LYS A 369 8.57 -2.41 11.29
N ARG A 370 7.48 -3.17 11.44
CA ARG A 370 6.16 -2.62 11.73
C ARG A 370 6.13 -1.92 13.09
N LEU A 371 6.73 -2.48 14.14
CA LEU A 371 6.76 -1.85 15.47
C LEU A 371 7.47 -0.48 15.49
N GLN A 372 8.34 -0.18 14.52
CA GLN A 372 8.94 1.14 14.39
C GLN A 372 7.91 2.23 14.11
N THR A 373 6.83 1.91 13.39
CA THR A 373 5.79 2.90 13.02
C THR A 373 4.92 3.32 14.20
N PHE A 374 5.03 2.62 15.33
CA PHE A 374 4.36 2.94 16.59
C PHE A 374 5.24 3.74 17.54
N LEU A 375 6.56 3.83 17.27
CA LEU A 375 7.49 4.52 18.15
C LEU A 375 7.25 6.03 18.08
N LEU A 376 6.97 6.64 19.23
CA LEU A 376 6.76 8.06 19.37
C LEU A 376 8.06 8.79 19.70
N PRO A 377 8.15 10.12 19.45
CA PRO A 377 9.30 10.93 19.84
C PRO A 377 9.63 10.87 21.34
N SER A 378 8.64 10.54 22.19
CA SER A 378 8.82 10.32 23.62
C SER A 378 9.70 9.10 23.93
N GLY A 379 9.80 8.14 23.00
CA GLY A 379 10.41 6.82 23.16
C GLY A 379 9.43 5.72 23.57
N GLY A 380 8.16 6.06 23.83
CA GLY A 380 7.09 5.10 24.04
C GLY A 380 6.44 4.67 22.73
N LEU A 381 5.61 3.63 22.78
CA LEU A 381 4.84 3.16 21.62
C LEU A 381 3.36 3.56 21.75
N SER A 382 2.78 4.00 20.65
CA SER A 382 1.33 4.19 20.53
C SER A 382 0.61 2.84 20.35
N TYR A 383 -0.70 2.83 20.60
CA TYR A 383 -1.49 1.60 20.39
C TYR A 383 -1.75 1.33 18.89
N TRP A 384 -1.96 2.39 18.13
CA TRP A 384 -2.14 2.40 16.69
C TRP A 384 -1.11 3.33 16.02
N PRO A 385 -0.64 3.04 14.79
CA PRO A 385 0.26 3.93 14.08
C PRO A 385 -0.37 5.32 13.89
N GLY A 386 0.43 6.38 13.95
CA GLY A 386 -0.03 7.76 13.77
C GLY A 386 -0.73 8.38 14.99
N SER A 387 -1.06 7.62 16.03
CA SER A 387 -1.55 8.18 17.29
C SER A 387 -0.41 8.86 18.05
N SER A 388 -0.68 10.01 18.69
CA SER A 388 0.29 10.75 19.51
C SER A 388 0.34 10.27 20.96
N GLU A 389 -0.57 9.37 21.37
CA GLU A 389 -0.67 8.89 22.74
C GLU A 389 0.12 7.61 22.96
N THR A 390 0.92 7.60 24.02
CA THR A 390 1.68 6.42 24.41
C THR A 390 0.81 5.44 25.20
N ASN A 391 0.86 4.15 24.83
CA ASN A 391 0.29 3.07 25.63
C ASN A 391 1.39 2.39 26.45
N LEU A 392 1.31 2.48 27.78
CA LEU A 392 2.38 2.03 28.68
C LEU A 392 2.58 0.50 28.70
N TRP A 393 1.48 -0.26 28.63
CA TRP A 393 1.53 -1.72 28.57
C TRP A 393 2.14 -2.20 27.27
N ALA A 394 1.59 -1.71 26.15
CA ALA A 394 2.10 -2.03 24.82
C ALA A 394 3.56 -1.65 24.63
N THR A 395 3.97 -0.50 25.18
CA THR A 395 5.39 -0.08 25.16
C THR A 395 6.27 -1.12 25.84
N SER A 396 5.87 -1.62 27.00
CA SER A 396 6.62 -2.64 27.73
C SER A 396 6.60 -3.98 26.97
N TYR A 397 5.46 -4.36 26.41
CA TYR A 397 5.29 -5.64 25.70
C TYR A 397 6.09 -5.70 24.39
N ALA A 398 5.98 -4.69 23.54
CA ALA A 398 6.76 -4.60 22.31
C ALA A 398 8.26 -4.45 22.59
N GLY A 399 8.61 -3.71 23.66
CA GLY A 399 9.99 -3.61 24.13
C GLY A 399 10.56 -4.98 24.55
N HIS A 400 9.79 -5.76 25.29
CA HIS A 400 10.16 -7.12 25.68
C HIS A 400 10.43 -8.00 24.45
N PHE A 401 9.51 -8.01 23.48
CA PHE A 401 9.70 -8.73 22.22
C PHE A 401 10.98 -8.30 21.48
N LEU A 402 11.24 -6.99 21.38
CA LEU A 402 12.40 -6.47 20.67
C LEU A 402 13.73 -6.80 21.37
N LEU A 403 13.75 -6.82 22.71
CA LEU A 403 14.90 -7.28 23.49
C LEU A 403 15.16 -8.78 23.28
N GLU A 404 14.13 -9.60 23.28
CA GLU A 404 14.26 -11.05 23.01
C GLU A 404 14.66 -11.33 21.56
N ALA A 405 14.15 -10.54 20.61
CA ALA A 405 14.56 -10.62 19.22
C ALA A 405 16.06 -10.28 19.05
N GLU A 406 16.53 -9.21 19.72
CA GLU A 406 17.96 -8.85 19.75
C GLU A 406 18.82 -9.98 20.35
N ASN A 407 18.38 -10.57 21.47
CA ASN A 407 19.07 -11.71 22.10
C ASN A 407 19.18 -12.93 21.17
N ARG A 408 18.21 -13.11 20.27
CA ARG A 408 18.19 -14.16 19.24
C ARG A 408 18.93 -13.78 17.95
N GLY A 409 19.60 -12.64 17.91
CA GLY A 409 20.42 -12.20 16.78
C GLY A 409 19.68 -11.42 15.69
N PHE A 410 18.42 -11.05 15.91
CA PHE A 410 17.72 -10.15 14.99
C PHE A 410 18.21 -8.71 15.13
N ALA A 411 18.43 -8.04 14.00
CA ALA A 411 18.74 -6.63 13.99
C ALA A 411 17.52 -5.80 14.40
N ILE A 412 17.68 -5.00 15.45
CA ILE A 412 16.67 -4.02 15.89
C ILE A 412 16.98 -2.63 15.33
N PRO A 413 15.95 -1.78 15.09
CA PRO A 413 16.10 -0.41 14.65
C PRO A 413 17.12 0.40 15.44
N ALA A 414 17.95 1.15 14.71
CA ALA A 414 18.92 2.07 15.32
C ALA A 414 18.19 3.02 16.28
N ASN A 415 18.79 3.25 17.45
CA ASN A 415 18.27 4.10 18.52
C ASN A 415 16.94 3.68 19.17
N PHE A 416 16.26 2.61 18.74
CA PHE A 416 15.03 2.15 19.40
C PHE A 416 15.28 1.87 20.88
N LYS A 417 16.26 0.99 21.18
CA LYS A 417 16.60 0.57 22.54
C LYS A 417 16.95 1.78 23.43
N ASN A 418 17.73 2.73 22.92
CA ASN A 418 18.09 3.94 23.66
C ASN A 418 16.88 4.81 23.98
N GLN A 419 15.99 5.05 23.01
CA GLN A 419 14.78 5.84 23.21
C GLN A 419 13.80 5.16 24.17
N TRP A 420 13.57 3.86 23.95
CA TRP A 420 12.68 3.02 24.75
C TRP A 420 13.16 2.91 26.20
N THR A 421 14.44 2.62 26.44
CA THR A 421 15.01 2.56 27.79
C THR A 421 14.89 3.92 28.49
N ARG A 422 15.19 5.03 27.80
CA ARG A 422 15.05 6.38 28.36
C ARG A 422 13.60 6.66 28.77
N PHE A 423 12.64 6.29 27.92
CA PHE A 423 11.22 6.42 28.22
C PHE A 423 10.83 5.58 29.45
N GLN A 424 11.14 4.28 29.44
CA GLN A 424 10.80 3.36 30.52
C GLN A 424 11.47 3.76 31.84
N SER A 425 12.74 4.13 31.86
CA SER A 425 13.43 4.64 33.04
C SER A 425 12.73 5.87 33.62
N LYS A 426 12.38 6.85 32.77
CA LYS A 426 11.66 8.05 33.19
C LYS A 426 10.30 7.73 33.79
N GLU A 427 9.49 6.90 33.13
CA GLU A 427 8.17 6.51 33.61
C GLU A 427 8.25 5.69 34.90
N SER A 428 9.26 4.81 35.04
CA SER A 428 9.46 4.02 36.25
C SER A 428 9.70 4.89 37.50
N ARG A 429 10.44 6.00 37.34
CA ARG A 429 10.75 6.95 38.44
C ARG A 429 9.53 7.80 38.79
N ARG A 430 8.79 8.23 37.76
CA ARG A 430 7.58 9.05 37.88
C ARG A 430 6.39 8.30 38.44
N TRP A 431 6.34 6.99 38.24
CA TRP A 431 5.25 6.15 38.71
C TRP A 431 4.93 6.37 40.19
N ARG A 432 3.64 6.39 40.49
CA ARG A 432 3.06 6.48 41.82
C ARG A 432 1.86 5.55 41.84
N LYS A 433 1.77 4.69 42.86
CA LYS A 433 0.62 3.80 43.01
C LYS A 433 -0.67 4.61 43.04
N ASN A 434 -1.53 4.39 42.06
CA ASN A 434 -2.89 4.91 42.07
C ASN A 434 -3.81 3.92 42.81
N ALA A 435 -4.79 4.41 43.56
CA ALA A 435 -5.74 3.58 44.30
C ALA A 435 -6.85 2.99 43.41
N ASP A 436 -6.94 3.43 42.15
CA ASP A 436 -7.89 2.90 41.18
C ASP A 436 -7.47 1.51 40.69
N GLN A 437 -8.14 0.49 41.24
CA GLN A 437 -7.89 -0.93 40.95
C GLN A 437 -8.15 -1.32 39.49
N PHE A 438 -8.95 -0.55 38.74
CA PHE A 438 -9.29 -0.90 37.34
C PHE A 438 -8.11 -0.74 36.38
N ARG A 439 -7.06 0.00 36.75
CA ARG A 439 -5.96 0.34 35.84
C ARG A 439 -4.74 -0.58 35.92
N GLN A 440 -4.69 -1.54 36.85
CA GLN A 440 -3.55 -2.46 37.06
C GLN A 440 -2.19 -1.75 36.95
N ASP A 441 -2.10 -0.55 37.53
CA ASP A 441 -0.98 0.38 37.33
C ASP A 441 0.33 -0.12 37.97
N ASP A 442 0.20 -0.89 39.05
CA ASP A 442 1.29 -1.65 39.67
C ASP A 442 1.83 -2.76 38.76
N LEU A 443 0.96 -3.43 37.98
CA LEU A 443 1.37 -4.47 37.03
C LEU A 443 2.16 -3.88 35.86
N ILE A 444 1.71 -2.74 35.34
CA ILE A 444 2.44 -1.98 34.31
C ILE A 444 3.83 -1.61 34.85
N GLN A 445 3.92 -1.16 36.10
CA GLN A 445 5.19 -0.81 36.73
C GLN A 445 6.09 -2.04 36.93
N ALA A 446 5.55 -3.16 37.42
CA ALA A 446 6.30 -4.40 37.58
C ALA A 446 6.88 -4.86 36.23
N TYR A 447 6.05 -4.87 35.18
CA TYR A 447 6.48 -5.30 33.85
C TYR A 447 7.53 -4.37 33.23
N ARG A 448 7.36 -3.05 33.39
CA ARG A 448 8.37 -2.06 33.00
C ARG A 448 9.72 -2.31 33.68
N LEU A 449 9.73 -2.56 34.99
CA LEU A 449 10.95 -2.80 35.74
C LEU A 449 11.62 -4.11 35.34
N TYR A 450 10.83 -5.16 35.08
CA TYR A 450 11.32 -6.43 34.53
C TYR A 450 12.00 -6.22 33.18
N THR A 451 11.35 -5.54 32.24
CA THR A 451 11.91 -5.31 30.90
C THR A 451 13.13 -4.37 30.91
N LEU A 452 13.21 -3.41 31.84
CA LEU A 452 14.41 -2.60 32.07
C LEU A 452 15.59 -3.43 32.60
N ALA A 453 15.32 -4.37 33.50
CA ALA A 453 16.34 -5.30 33.98
C ALA A 453 16.83 -6.22 32.85
N LEU A 454 15.91 -6.74 32.04
CA LEU A 454 16.22 -7.53 30.84
C LEU A 454 17.09 -6.75 29.83
N ALA A 455 16.84 -5.45 29.68
CA ALA A 455 17.66 -4.55 28.85
C ALA A 455 19.04 -4.21 29.44
N GLY A 456 19.41 -4.75 30.62
CA GLY A 456 20.65 -4.44 31.32
C GLY A 456 20.69 -3.03 31.92
N LYS A 457 19.52 -2.41 32.14
CA LYS A 457 19.36 -1.03 32.66
C LYS A 457 18.38 -1.00 33.84
N PRO A 458 18.61 -1.78 34.91
CA PRO A 458 17.68 -1.86 36.03
C PRO A 458 17.55 -0.53 36.78
N GLU A 459 16.34 -0.17 37.18
CA GLU A 459 16.03 1.02 37.97
C GLU A 459 15.86 0.66 39.46
N LEU A 460 16.97 0.36 40.13
CA LEU A 460 16.98 -0.21 41.50
C LEU A 460 16.15 0.58 42.52
N GLY A 461 16.16 1.92 42.44
CA GLY A 461 15.36 2.76 43.33
C GLY A 461 13.85 2.55 43.14
N ALA A 462 13.40 2.43 41.90
CA ALA A 462 12.00 2.16 41.58
C ALA A 462 11.61 0.70 41.89
N MET A 463 12.53 -0.25 41.73
CA MET A 463 12.34 -1.66 42.13
C MET A 463 12.18 -1.80 43.64
N ASN A 464 13.08 -1.22 44.43
CA ASN A 464 12.97 -1.25 45.89
C ASN A 464 11.67 -0.58 46.35
N ARG A 465 11.30 0.57 45.76
CA ARG A 465 10.03 1.23 46.07
C ARG A 465 8.82 0.32 45.80
N LEU A 466 8.79 -0.39 44.66
CA LEU A 466 7.70 -1.30 44.33
C LEU A 466 7.64 -2.48 45.31
N ARG A 467 8.81 -3.03 45.69
CA ARG A 467 8.93 -4.14 46.64
C ARG A 467 8.39 -3.83 48.04
N GLU A 468 8.59 -2.60 48.52
CA GLU A 468 8.09 -2.17 49.84
C GLU A 468 6.60 -1.78 49.83
N MET A 469 5.93 -1.81 48.66
CA MET A 469 4.51 -1.51 48.53
C MET A 469 3.67 -2.78 48.54
N ASP A 470 2.45 -2.69 49.09
CA ASP A 470 1.46 -3.73 48.84
C ASP A 470 0.99 -3.63 47.39
N VAL A 471 1.28 -4.64 46.57
CA VAL A 471 0.91 -4.71 45.16
C VAL A 471 -0.03 -5.89 44.92
N SER A 472 -0.81 -5.81 43.85
CA SER A 472 -1.72 -6.87 43.40
C SER A 472 -1.00 -8.20 43.21
N VAL A 473 -1.73 -9.30 43.33
CA VAL A 473 -1.18 -10.66 43.18
C VAL A 473 -0.52 -10.86 41.82
N GLN A 474 -1.05 -10.23 40.77
CA GLN A 474 -0.47 -10.27 39.43
C GLN A 474 0.88 -9.55 39.33
N SER A 475 1.11 -8.54 40.17
CA SER A 475 2.32 -7.70 40.14
C SER A 475 3.45 -8.21 41.04
N ARG A 476 3.13 -9.05 42.03
CA ARG A 476 4.11 -9.74 42.87
C ARG A 476 4.84 -10.80 42.06
#